data_AF-A0A6H9LP04-F1
#
_entry.id   AF-A0A6H9LP04-F1
#
_cell.length_a   1.000
_cell.length_b   1.000
_cell.length_c   1.000
_cell.angle_alpha   90.00
_cell.angle_beta   90.00
_cell.angle_gamma   90.00
#
_symmetry.space_group_name_H-M   'P 1'
#
loop_
_entity.id
_entity.type
_entity.pdbx_description
1 polymer ?
#
loop_
_entity_poly.entity_id
_entity_poly.type
_entity_poly.pdbx_seq_one_letter_code
_entity_poly.pdbx_strand_id
1 'polypeptide(L)'
;MAAKQSLKIKKPKELTAKQLNYEVSYAPKNLKSSDNVNPCLDVIGQERAINAIQLGLRVKSKGYNIFVTGPAGTGRTTTIKHLLEQLNHAEPNLNDICYVNNFKNEDSPKVLIFKAGDGRRFKKDMEYLISSIRKAVPKIFMSEDYKDRQNRIVREYEGRQKDLIGNFEDKLTDAGFVMVQIQSGLGVRNEIQPLIDNEPASLEKLEKQSKEGKFSPTRLDELGRKWDSLR
;
A
#
# COMPACT_ATOMS: atom_id res chain seq x y z
N MET A 1 46.53 -74.69 44.86
CA MET A 1 47.06 -73.73 43.88
C MET A 1 46.77 -74.25 42.48
N ALA A 2 45.79 -73.69 41.78
CA ALA A 2 45.52 -74.02 40.38
C ALA A 2 46.04 -72.87 39.51
N ALA A 3 46.98 -73.20 38.61
CA ALA A 3 47.71 -72.25 37.80
C ALA A 3 46.79 -71.52 36.81
N LYS A 4 46.96 -70.19 36.71
CA LYS A 4 46.35 -69.34 35.68
C LYS A 4 46.75 -69.85 34.30
N GLN A 5 45.79 -70.36 33.52
CA GLN A 5 45.98 -70.60 32.10
C GLN A 5 46.08 -69.25 31.39
N SER A 6 47.25 -68.97 30.83
CA SER A 6 47.49 -67.80 30.00
C SER A 6 46.68 -67.92 28.69
N LEU A 7 45.83 -66.93 28.43
CA LEU A 7 45.15 -66.77 27.15
C LEU A 7 46.21 -66.63 26.05
N LYS A 8 46.40 -67.67 25.24
CA LYS A 8 47.29 -67.64 24.07
C LYS A 8 46.72 -66.64 23.06
N ILE A 9 47.30 -65.45 23.02
CA ILE A 9 47.04 -64.45 21.99
C ILE A 9 47.44 -65.09 20.66
N LYS A 10 46.46 -65.40 19.79
CA LYS A 10 46.74 -65.89 18.43
C LYS A 10 47.57 -64.83 17.71
N LYS A 11 48.74 -65.22 17.21
CA LYS A 11 49.56 -64.35 16.36
C LYS A 11 48.68 -63.83 15.21
N PRO A 12 48.64 -62.52 14.95
CA PRO A 12 47.86 -61.97 13.86
C PRO A 12 48.35 -62.60 12.54
N LYS A 13 47.40 -62.94 11.66
CA LYS A 13 47.72 -63.50 10.35
C LYS A 13 48.40 -62.41 9.52
N GLU A 14 49.68 -62.61 9.21
CA GLU A 14 50.43 -61.70 8.35
C GLU A 14 49.80 -61.68 6.95
N LEU A 15 49.53 -60.49 6.43
CA LEU A 15 49.00 -60.31 5.08
C LEU A 15 50.17 -60.28 4.08
N THR A 16 50.04 -61.06 3.02
CA THR A 16 50.97 -61.02 1.89
C THR A 16 50.75 -59.74 1.06
N ALA A 17 51.78 -59.28 0.33
CA ALA A 17 51.67 -58.11 -0.55
C ALA A 17 50.49 -58.19 -1.53
N LYS A 18 50.15 -59.40 -2.01
CA LYS A 18 48.98 -59.64 -2.87
C LYS A 18 47.65 -59.42 -2.15
N GLN A 19 47.57 -59.72 -0.86
CA GLN A 19 46.36 -59.51 -0.05
C GLN A 19 46.16 -58.05 0.38
N LEU A 20 47.23 -57.25 0.28
CA LEU A 20 47.17 -55.80 0.46
C LEU A 20 46.89 -55.05 -0.85
N ASN A 21 46.90 -55.75 -1.99
CA ASN A 21 46.62 -55.11 -3.27
C ASN A 21 45.11 -54.85 -3.42
N TYR A 22 44.73 -53.58 -3.42
CA TYR A 22 43.36 -53.11 -3.66
C TYR A 22 43.16 -52.60 -5.10
N GLU A 23 44.14 -52.79 -5.98
CA GLU A 23 44.01 -52.44 -7.39
C GLU A 23 42.93 -53.28 -8.06
N VAL A 24 41.93 -52.60 -8.60
CA VAL A 24 40.89 -53.21 -9.41
C VAL A 24 41.36 -53.17 -10.87
N SER A 25 41.74 -54.32 -11.43
CA SER A 25 42.07 -54.43 -12.86
C SER A 25 40.80 -54.52 -13.71
N TYR A 26 40.26 -53.36 -14.09
CA TYR A 26 39.13 -53.28 -15.02
C TYR A 26 39.56 -52.71 -16.37
N ALA A 27 39.54 -53.55 -17.41
CA ALA A 27 39.87 -53.18 -18.80
C ALA A 27 38.64 -53.41 -19.70
N PRO A 28 37.83 -52.36 -19.96
CA PRO A 28 36.65 -52.50 -20.80
C PRO A 28 37.05 -52.79 -22.24
N LYS A 29 36.48 -53.86 -22.83
CA LYS A 29 36.66 -54.16 -24.25
C LYS A 29 35.92 -53.10 -25.09
N ASN A 30 36.56 -52.54 -26.12
CA ASN A 30 36.01 -51.59 -27.10
C ASN A 30 35.88 -50.11 -26.68
N LEU A 31 36.52 -49.69 -25.59
CA LEU A 31 36.48 -48.31 -25.11
C LEU A 31 37.76 -47.58 -25.54
N LYS A 32 37.70 -46.85 -26.67
CA LYS A 32 38.86 -46.13 -27.26
C LYS A 32 38.96 -44.67 -26.78
N SER A 33 37.83 -44.02 -26.54
CA SER A 33 37.70 -42.63 -26.07
C SER A 33 36.55 -42.50 -25.09
N SER A 34 36.54 -41.46 -24.26
CA SER A 34 35.40 -41.07 -23.42
C SER A 34 34.13 -40.80 -24.23
N ASP A 35 34.27 -40.46 -25.51
CA ASP A 35 33.14 -40.22 -26.42
C ASP A 35 32.35 -41.51 -26.74
N ASN A 36 32.95 -42.68 -26.50
CA ASN A 36 32.29 -43.98 -26.71
C ASN A 36 31.36 -44.37 -25.55
N VAL A 37 31.19 -43.50 -24.55
CA VAL A 37 30.40 -43.78 -23.35
C VAL A 37 29.27 -42.76 -23.25
N ASN A 38 28.04 -43.26 -23.14
CA ASN A 38 26.90 -42.40 -22.85
C ASN A 38 27.03 -41.84 -21.43
N PRO A 39 26.74 -40.54 -21.21
CA PRO A 39 26.77 -39.96 -19.88
C PRO A 39 25.76 -40.67 -18.98
N CYS A 40 26.21 -41.07 -17.79
CA CYS A 40 25.32 -41.56 -16.75
C CYS A 40 24.55 -40.36 -16.18
N LEU A 41 23.25 -40.31 -16.47
CA LEU A 41 22.35 -39.29 -15.91
C LEU A 41 21.79 -39.74 -14.55
N ASP A 42 21.82 -41.04 -14.27
CA ASP A 42 21.25 -41.60 -13.06
C ASP A 42 22.05 -41.28 -11.80
N VAL A 43 21.34 -41.25 -10.69
CA VAL A 43 21.91 -41.01 -9.37
C VAL A 43 22.45 -42.32 -8.79
N ILE A 44 23.77 -42.47 -8.75
CA ILE A 44 24.43 -43.70 -8.30
C ILE A 44 24.44 -43.80 -6.77
N GLY A 45 24.04 -44.95 -6.23
CA GLY A 45 24.26 -45.33 -4.83
C GLY A 45 23.37 -44.64 -3.79
N GLN A 46 22.29 -43.97 -4.20
CA GLN A 46 21.41 -43.18 -3.32
C GLN A 46 19.93 -43.62 -3.37
N GLU A 47 19.67 -44.92 -3.53
CA GLU A 47 18.30 -45.47 -3.70
C GLU A 47 17.32 -45.02 -2.60
N ARG A 48 17.77 -45.03 -1.33
CA ARG A 48 16.95 -44.58 -0.19
C ARG A 48 16.52 -43.12 -0.34
N ALA A 49 17.43 -42.24 -0.78
CA ALA A 49 17.15 -40.82 -0.93
C ALA A 49 16.17 -40.58 -2.09
N ILE A 50 16.37 -41.29 -3.21
CA ILE A 50 15.48 -41.23 -4.39
C ILE A 50 14.06 -41.66 -3.99
N ASN A 51 13.91 -42.79 -3.30
CA ASN A 51 12.61 -43.30 -2.85
C ASN A 51 11.90 -42.32 -1.89
N ALA A 52 12.65 -41.71 -0.96
CA ALA A 52 12.10 -40.72 -0.04
C ALA A 52 11.60 -39.45 -0.75
N ILE A 53 12.35 -38.97 -1.76
CA ILE A 53 11.95 -37.81 -2.56
C ILE A 53 10.72 -38.14 -3.40
N GLN A 54 10.70 -39.30 -4.08
CA GLN A 54 9.54 -39.74 -4.86
C GLN A 54 8.28 -39.87 -3.99
N LEU A 55 8.40 -40.41 -2.79
CA LEU A 55 7.30 -40.48 -1.82
C LEU A 55 6.82 -39.07 -1.45
N GLY A 56 7.75 -38.18 -1.08
CA GLY A 56 7.43 -36.80 -0.70
C GLY A 56 6.72 -36.03 -1.82
N LEU A 57 7.14 -36.21 -3.07
CA LEU A 57 6.55 -35.53 -4.24
C LEU A 57 5.16 -36.07 -4.61
N ARG A 58 4.78 -37.27 -4.16
CA ARG A 58 3.42 -37.81 -4.32
C ARG A 58 2.44 -37.25 -3.28
N VAL A 59 2.91 -36.68 -2.17
CA VAL A 59 2.07 -36.10 -1.13
C VAL A 59 1.58 -34.72 -1.56
N LYS A 60 0.29 -34.60 -1.93
CA LYS A 60 -0.34 -33.33 -2.37
C LYS A 60 -1.01 -32.53 -1.25
N SER A 61 -0.66 -32.79 0.00
CA SER A 61 -1.24 -32.14 1.18
C SER A 61 -0.47 -30.88 1.58
N LYS A 62 -1.21 -29.83 1.98
CA LYS A 62 -0.59 -28.59 2.50
C LYS A 62 0.18 -28.89 3.80
N GLY A 63 1.31 -28.21 3.98
CA GLY A 63 2.15 -28.33 5.18
C GLY A 63 3.24 -29.41 5.11
N TYR A 64 3.31 -30.18 4.02
CA TYR A 64 4.37 -31.16 3.80
C TYR A 64 5.51 -30.54 3.00
N ASN A 65 6.73 -30.59 3.55
CA ASN A 65 7.95 -30.11 2.92
C ASN A 65 9.00 -31.23 2.93
N ILE A 66 9.87 -31.27 1.92
CA ILE A 66 11.00 -32.21 1.87
C ILE A 66 12.26 -31.48 2.33
N PHE A 67 12.97 -32.05 3.30
CA PHE A 67 14.27 -31.56 3.76
C PHE A 67 15.36 -32.57 3.41
N VAL A 68 16.44 -32.10 2.78
CA VAL A 68 17.55 -32.96 2.33
C VAL A 68 18.83 -32.61 3.08
N THR A 69 19.48 -33.63 3.65
CA THR A 69 20.71 -33.49 4.44
C THR A 69 21.78 -34.49 3.99
N GLY A 70 23.04 -34.22 4.32
CA GLY A 70 24.18 -35.07 3.98
C GLY A 70 25.54 -34.35 4.07
N PRO A 71 26.65 -35.06 3.85
CA PRO A 71 27.97 -34.46 3.76
C PRO A 71 28.10 -33.45 2.61
N ALA A 72 29.00 -32.48 2.74
CA ALA A 72 29.33 -31.54 1.68
C ALA A 72 29.99 -32.27 0.48
N GLY A 73 29.83 -31.73 -0.73
CA GLY A 73 30.42 -32.31 -1.95
C GLY A 73 29.66 -33.50 -2.56
N THR A 74 28.55 -33.93 -1.98
CA THR A 74 27.75 -35.09 -2.44
C THR A 74 26.80 -34.80 -3.60
N GLY A 75 26.82 -33.59 -4.19
CA GLY A 75 26.00 -33.26 -5.36
C GLY A 75 24.50 -33.11 -5.09
N ARG A 76 24.04 -33.03 -3.83
CA ARG A 76 22.61 -33.02 -3.43
C ARG A 76 21.71 -32.14 -4.30
N THR A 77 22.08 -30.88 -4.51
CA THR A 77 21.27 -29.95 -5.32
C THR A 77 21.14 -30.41 -6.77
N THR A 78 22.23 -30.90 -7.35
CA THR A 78 22.26 -31.43 -8.73
C THR A 78 21.40 -32.67 -8.83
N THR A 79 21.53 -33.60 -7.89
CA THR A 79 20.71 -34.81 -7.77
C THR A 79 19.22 -34.49 -7.68
N ILE A 80 18.84 -33.52 -6.83
CA ILE A 80 17.44 -33.12 -6.65
C ILE A 80 16.89 -32.47 -7.94
N LYS A 81 17.64 -31.55 -8.56
CA LYS A 81 17.22 -30.92 -9.81
C LYS A 81 17.00 -31.96 -10.91
N HIS A 82 17.95 -32.88 -11.07
CA HIS A 82 17.84 -33.94 -12.06
C HIS A 82 16.61 -34.82 -11.83
N LEU A 83 16.36 -35.22 -10.58
CA LEU A 83 15.18 -36.01 -10.24
C LEU A 83 13.87 -35.23 -10.47
N LEU A 84 13.86 -33.92 -10.17
CA LEU A 84 12.70 -33.06 -10.44
C LEU A 84 12.43 -32.87 -11.93
N GLU A 85 13.46 -32.81 -12.77
CA GLU A 85 13.35 -32.73 -14.23
C GLU A 85 12.83 -34.03 -14.86
N GLN A 86 13.23 -35.19 -14.32
CA GLN A 86 12.77 -36.51 -14.77
C GLN A 86 11.31 -36.81 -14.39
N LEU A 87 10.77 -36.13 -13.38
CA LEU A 87 9.39 -36.32 -13.00
C LEU A 87 8.49 -35.71 -14.07
N ASN A 88 7.68 -36.56 -14.70
CA ASN A 88 6.58 -36.14 -15.56
C ASN A 88 5.59 -35.31 -14.72
N HIS A 89 5.78 -34.01 -14.73
CA HIS A 89 4.78 -33.07 -14.23
C HIS A 89 3.65 -33.04 -15.25
N ALA A 90 2.42 -33.36 -14.83
CA ALA A 90 1.26 -32.84 -15.54
C ALA A 90 1.43 -31.32 -15.66
N GLU A 91 1.08 -30.73 -16.81
CA GLU A 91 1.25 -29.29 -17.05
C GLU A 91 0.91 -28.50 -15.78
N PRO A 92 1.88 -27.78 -15.19
CA PRO A 92 1.63 -27.09 -13.95
C PRO A 92 0.53 -26.07 -14.21
N ASN A 93 -0.54 -26.11 -13.40
CA ASN A 93 -1.56 -25.07 -13.41
C ASN A 93 -0.97 -23.79 -12.81
N LEU A 94 -0.18 -23.10 -13.62
CA LEU A 94 0.49 -21.86 -13.24
C LEU A 94 -0.56 -20.75 -13.18
N ASN A 95 -0.47 -19.96 -12.13
CA ASN A 95 -1.28 -18.78 -11.95
C ASN A 95 -0.36 -17.56 -11.86
N ASP A 96 -0.79 -16.46 -12.45
CA ASP A 96 -0.15 -15.17 -12.26
C ASP A 96 -0.67 -14.59 -10.93
N ILE A 97 0.25 -14.28 -10.02
CA ILE A 97 -0.06 -13.66 -8.73
C ILE A 97 0.32 -12.18 -8.83
N CYS A 98 -0.68 -11.30 -8.76
CA CYS A 98 -0.47 -9.86 -8.85
C CYS A 98 -0.84 -9.18 -7.54
N TYR A 99 0.09 -8.39 -7.01
CA TYR A 99 -0.20 -7.49 -5.89
C TYR A 99 -0.74 -6.17 -6.41
N VAL A 100 -1.86 -5.73 -5.86
CA VAL A 100 -2.48 -4.43 -6.18
C VAL A 100 -2.57 -3.57 -4.93
N ASN A 101 -2.50 -2.26 -5.11
CA ASN A 101 -2.65 -1.32 -4.00
C ASN A 101 -4.04 -1.46 -3.37
N ASN A 102 -4.09 -1.36 -2.05
CA ASN A 102 -5.31 -1.36 -1.28
C ASN A 102 -5.61 0.04 -0.76
N PHE A 103 -6.51 0.75 -1.44
CA PHE A 103 -6.88 2.14 -1.09
C PHE A 103 -7.48 2.33 0.31
N LYS A 104 -7.83 1.25 1.04
CA LYS A 104 -8.29 1.33 2.43
C LYS A 104 -7.14 1.22 3.44
N ASN A 105 -6.07 0.50 3.08
CA ASN A 105 -4.91 0.27 3.95
C ASN A 105 -3.69 -0.02 3.06
N GLU A 106 -2.83 0.98 2.91
CA GLU A 106 -1.68 0.96 2.01
C GLU A 106 -0.62 -0.07 2.44
N ASP A 107 -0.49 -0.33 3.74
CA ASP A 107 0.44 -1.33 4.29
C ASP A 107 -0.01 -2.78 4.05
N SER A 108 -1.23 -2.97 3.51
CA SER A 108 -1.83 -4.28 3.27
C SER A 108 -2.26 -4.44 1.81
N PRO A 109 -1.31 -4.67 0.88
CA PRO A 109 -1.63 -4.87 -0.53
C PRO A 109 -2.53 -6.10 -0.72
N LYS A 110 -3.39 -6.05 -1.74
CA LYS A 110 -4.31 -7.15 -2.06
C LYS A 110 -3.70 -8.05 -3.13
N VAL A 111 -3.93 -9.36 -2.99
CA VAL A 111 -3.51 -10.36 -3.98
C VAL A 111 -4.66 -10.65 -4.92
N LEU A 112 -4.38 -10.59 -6.22
CA LEU A 112 -5.22 -11.10 -7.29
C LEU A 112 -4.52 -12.30 -7.92
N ILE A 113 -5.28 -13.36 -8.20
CA ILE A 113 -4.79 -14.59 -8.80
C ILE A 113 -5.46 -14.72 -10.17
N PHE A 114 -4.66 -14.79 -11.21
CA PHE A 114 -5.11 -14.94 -12.59
C PHE A 114 -4.58 -16.24 -13.20
N LYS A 115 -5.17 -16.67 -14.32
CA LYS A 115 -4.57 -17.73 -15.14
C LYS A 115 -3.24 -17.24 -15.69
N ALA A 116 -2.34 -18.18 -16.00
CA ALA A 116 -1.04 -17.86 -16.57
C ALA A 116 -1.14 -16.89 -17.77
N GLY A 117 -0.42 -15.77 -17.70
CA GLY A 117 -0.36 -14.74 -18.73
C GLY A 117 -1.37 -13.60 -18.59
N ASP A 118 -2.52 -13.81 -17.95
CA ASP A 118 -3.56 -12.79 -17.79
C ASP A 118 -3.12 -11.64 -16.88
N GLY A 119 -2.19 -11.89 -15.94
CA GLY A 119 -1.65 -10.84 -15.07
C GLY A 119 -0.92 -9.75 -15.86
N ARG A 120 -0.22 -10.11 -16.94
CA ARG A 120 0.41 -9.15 -17.86
C ARG A 120 -0.61 -8.31 -18.61
N ARG A 121 -1.73 -8.91 -19.00
CA ARG A 121 -2.83 -8.20 -19.67
C ARG A 121 -3.47 -7.20 -18.71
N PHE A 122 -3.81 -7.65 -17.50
CA PHE A 122 -4.35 -6.79 -16.44
C PHE A 122 -3.47 -5.57 -16.18
N LYS A 123 -2.14 -5.76 -16.10
CA LYS A 123 -1.19 -4.65 -15.93
C LYS A 123 -1.33 -3.60 -17.04
N LYS A 124 -1.37 -4.02 -18.31
CA LYS A 124 -1.50 -3.11 -19.46
C LYS A 124 -2.84 -2.37 -19.45
N ASP A 125 -3.93 -3.08 -19.14
CA ASP A 125 -5.26 -2.50 -19.07
C ASP A 125 -5.33 -1.43 -17.96
N MET A 126 -4.69 -1.67 -16.82
CA MET A 126 -4.58 -0.69 -15.73
C MET A 126 -3.76 0.55 -16.10
N GLU A 127 -2.64 0.38 -16.81
CA GLU A 127 -1.83 1.50 -17.32
C GLU A 127 -2.66 2.36 -18.29
N TYR A 128 -3.40 1.72 -19.21
CA TYR A 128 -4.29 2.41 -20.12
C TYR A 128 -5.41 3.15 -19.38
N LEU A 129 -6.05 2.52 -18.39
CA LEU A 129 -7.11 3.12 -17.57
C LEU A 129 -6.62 4.39 -16.87
N ILE A 130 -5.47 4.32 -16.19
CA ILE A 130 -4.88 5.47 -15.49
C ILE A 130 -4.59 6.60 -16.47
N SER A 131 -4.01 6.29 -17.63
CA SER A 131 -3.71 7.28 -18.66
C SER A 131 -4.98 7.96 -19.22
N SER A 132 -6.07 7.19 -19.35
CA SER A 132 -7.35 7.67 -19.87
C SER A 132 -8.07 8.56 -18.87
N ILE A 133 -8.10 8.15 -17.59
CA ILE A 133 -8.70 8.93 -16.49
C ILE A 133 -7.98 10.28 -16.35
N ARG A 134 -6.65 10.30 -16.42
CA ARG A 134 -5.85 11.54 -16.34
C ARG A 134 -6.20 12.56 -17.44
N LYS A 135 -6.72 12.11 -18.58
CA LYS A 135 -7.16 12.98 -19.67
C LYS A 135 -8.66 13.33 -19.58
N ALA A 136 -9.49 12.33 -19.29
CA ALA A 136 -10.94 12.48 -19.30
C ALA A 136 -11.44 13.35 -18.14
N VAL A 137 -10.90 13.17 -16.93
CA VAL A 137 -11.36 13.86 -15.73
C VAL A 137 -11.19 15.39 -15.85
N PRO A 138 -10.01 15.94 -16.19
CA PRO A 138 -9.87 17.38 -16.39
C PRO A 138 -10.80 17.93 -17.48
N LYS A 139 -10.97 17.18 -18.57
CA LYS A 139 -11.86 17.59 -19.68
C LYS A 139 -13.32 17.73 -19.23
N ILE A 140 -13.80 16.85 -18.36
CA ILE A 140 -15.15 16.94 -17.78
C ILE A 140 -15.26 18.18 -16.90
N PHE A 141 -14.28 18.44 -16.03
CA PHE A 141 -14.29 19.64 -15.18
C PHE A 141 -14.18 20.95 -15.98
N MET A 142 -13.56 20.92 -17.15
CA MET A 142 -13.48 22.06 -18.07
C MET A 142 -14.71 22.24 -18.95
N SER A 143 -15.63 21.27 -18.98
CA SER A 143 -16.84 21.34 -19.78
C SER A 143 -17.74 22.49 -19.33
N GLU A 144 -18.43 23.09 -20.30
CA GLU A 144 -19.35 24.20 -20.07
C GLU A 144 -20.51 23.75 -19.17
N ASP A 145 -21.08 22.57 -19.43
CA ASP A 145 -22.13 21.97 -18.59
C ASP A 145 -21.73 21.88 -17.11
N TYR A 146 -20.49 21.46 -16.82
CA TYR A 146 -20.01 21.37 -15.44
C TYR A 146 -19.87 22.76 -14.81
N LYS A 147 -19.25 23.71 -15.53
CA LYS A 147 -19.07 25.09 -15.06
C LYS A 147 -20.41 25.79 -14.83
N ASP A 148 -21.39 25.57 -15.69
CA ASP A 148 -22.72 26.17 -15.56
C ASP A 148 -23.47 25.63 -14.35
N ARG A 149 -23.38 24.33 -14.08
CA ARG A 149 -23.94 23.74 -12.85
C ARG A 149 -23.25 24.30 -11.62
N GLN A 150 -21.93 24.41 -11.63
CA GLN A 150 -21.16 25.01 -10.53
C GLN A 150 -21.56 26.48 -10.32
N ASN A 151 -21.61 27.28 -11.39
CA ASN A 151 -21.99 28.69 -11.34
C ASN A 151 -23.43 28.88 -10.85
N ARG A 152 -24.35 27.97 -11.21
CA ARG A 152 -25.73 28.00 -10.71
C ARG A 152 -25.78 27.83 -9.19
N ILE A 153 -25.04 26.85 -8.67
CA ILE A 153 -24.96 26.62 -7.22
C ILE A 153 -24.36 27.85 -6.54
N VAL A 154 -23.26 28.39 -7.07
CA VAL A 154 -22.61 29.60 -6.50
C VAL A 154 -23.60 30.77 -6.47
N ARG A 155 -24.28 31.05 -7.58
CA ARG A 155 -25.28 32.15 -7.65
C ARG A 155 -26.44 31.96 -6.70
N GLU A 156 -26.90 30.72 -6.49
CA GLU A 156 -27.96 30.41 -5.53
C GLU A 156 -27.54 30.76 -4.10
N TYR A 157 -26.31 30.39 -3.70
CA TYR A 157 -25.78 30.72 -2.38
C TYR A 157 -25.47 32.21 -2.22
N GLU A 158 -24.91 32.87 -3.25
CA GLU A 158 -24.69 34.32 -3.25
C GLU A 158 -26.01 35.09 -3.16
N GLY A 159 -27.05 34.64 -3.86
CA GLY A 159 -28.40 35.20 -3.77
C GLY A 159 -28.96 35.10 -2.35
N ARG A 160 -28.94 33.90 -1.75
CA ARG A 160 -29.36 33.70 -0.36
C ARG A 160 -28.58 34.58 0.62
N GLN A 161 -27.27 34.72 0.42
CA GLN A 161 -26.44 35.57 1.27
C GLN A 161 -26.84 37.05 1.13
N LYS A 162 -27.09 37.53 -0.09
CA LYS A 162 -27.56 38.90 -0.33
C LYS A 162 -28.93 39.13 0.30
N ASP A 163 -29.86 38.19 0.16
CA ASP A 163 -31.19 38.31 0.75
C ASP A 163 -31.12 38.36 2.28
N LEU A 164 -30.27 37.54 2.91
CA LEU A 164 -30.06 37.57 4.36
C LEU A 164 -29.48 38.90 4.84
N ILE A 165 -28.46 39.42 4.13
CA ILE A 165 -27.84 40.70 4.47
C ILE A 165 -28.83 41.85 4.25
N GLY A 166 -29.53 41.89 3.12
CA GLY A 166 -30.53 42.92 2.83
C GLY A 166 -31.64 42.95 3.87
N ASN A 167 -32.22 41.79 4.21
CA ASN A 167 -33.22 41.70 5.28
C ASN A 167 -32.68 42.16 6.65
N PHE A 168 -31.37 42.04 6.90
CA PHE A 168 -30.74 42.53 8.11
C PHE A 168 -30.52 44.05 8.06
N GLU A 169 -30.07 44.59 6.93
CA GLU A 169 -29.89 46.02 6.68
C GLU A 169 -31.23 46.79 6.77
N ASP A 170 -32.32 46.21 6.25
CA ASP A 170 -33.66 46.78 6.35
C ASP A 170 -34.10 46.89 7.82
N LYS A 171 -33.92 45.83 8.62
CA LYS A 171 -34.22 45.84 10.06
C LYS A 171 -33.39 46.85 10.84
N LEU A 172 -32.11 47.03 10.46
CA LEU A 172 -31.26 48.06 11.07
C LEU A 172 -31.80 49.45 10.75
N THR A 173 -32.15 49.69 9.48
CA THR A 173 -32.66 50.98 9.01
C THR A 173 -33.96 51.35 9.71
N ASP A 174 -34.91 50.40 9.84
CA ASP A 174 -36.16 50.57 10.60
C ASP A 174 -35.92 50.89 12.09
N ALA A 175 -34.84 50.36 12.66
CA ALA A 175 -34.43 50.63 14.04
C ALA A 175 -33.63 51.94 14.21
N GLY A 176 -33.29 52.64 13.12
CA GLY A 176 -32.49 53.87 13.12
C GLY A 176 -30.97 53.64 13.14
N PHE A 177 -30.51 52.49 12.65
CA PHE A 177 -29.10 52.10 12.53
C PHE A 177 -28.74 51.80 11.07
N VAL A 178 -27.46 51.81 10.75
CA VAL A 178 -26.93 51.47 9.43
C VAL A 178 -25.67 50.63 9.57
N MET A 179 -25.46 49.68 8.66
CA MET A 179 -24.22 48.92 8.56
C MET A 179 -23.22 49.71 7.71
N VAL A 180 -22.05 50.01 8.28
CA VAL A 180 -20.95 50.70 7.58
C VAL A 180 -19.72 49.81 7.53
N GLN A 181 -18.99 49.91 6.42
CA GLN A 181 -17.70 49.26 6.25
C GLN A 181 -16.59 50.19 6.71
N ILE A 182 -15.93 49.83 7.80
CA ILE A 182 -14.80 50.60 8.34
C ILE A 182 -13.51 49.88 7.98
N GLN A 183 -12.54 50.64 7.45
CA GLN A 183 -11.20 50.13 7.21
C GLN A 183 -10.44 50.06 8.54
N SER A 184 -10.12 48.84 8.97
CA SER A 184 -9.41 48.58 10.24
C SER A 184 -8.13 47.81 9.92
N GLY A 185 -7.01 48.52 9.78
CA GLY A 185 -5.72 47.94 9.41
C GLY A 185 -5.69 47.48 7.95
N LEU A 186 -5.34 46.20 7.72
CA LEU A 186 -5.26 45.59 6.38
C LEU A 186 -6.60 45.02 5.87
N GLY A 187 -7.69 45.19 6.62
CA GLY A 187 -9.00 44.61 6.29
C GLY A 187 -10.16 45.58 6.45
N VAL A 188 -11.29 45.21 5.85
CA VAL A 188 -12.58 45.89 6.00
C VAL A 188 -13.41 45.12 7.02
N ARG A 189 -13.99 45.81 8.00
CA ARG A 189 -14.94 45.23 8.96
C ARG A 189 -16.29 45.92 8.81
N ASN A 190 -17.36 45.13 8.90
CA ASN A 190 -18.72 45.66 8.98
C ASN A 190 -19.00 46.06 10.43
N GLU A 191 -19.49 47.27 10.66
CA GLU A 191 -19.83 47.81 11.96
C GLU A 191 -21.22 48.46 11.89
N ILE A 192 -22.05 48.25 12.92
CA ILE A 192 -23.40 48.83 12.99
C ILE A 192 -23.30 50.17 13.72
N GLN A 193 -23.78 51.25 13.11
CA GLN A 193 -23.77 52.59 13.69
C GLN A 193 -25.17 53.20 13.72
N PRO A 194 -25.53 53.94 14.78
CA PRO A 194 -26.77 54.70 14.82
C PRO A 194 -26.76 55.87 13.81
N LEU A 195 -27.94 56.17 13.28
CA LEU A 195 -28.18 57.30 12.38
C LEU A 195 -28.61 58.52 13.20
N ILE A 196 -27.83 59.61 13.16
CA ILE A 196 -28.16 60.87 13.83
C ILE A 196 -28.10 61.98 12.78
N ASP A 197 -29.19 62.71 12.63
CA ASP A 197 -29.35 63.76 11.62
C ASP A 197 -29.03 63.28 10.19
N ASN A 198 -29.39 62.02 9.89
CA ASN A 198 -29.09 61.29 8.64
C ASN A 198 -27.60 60.99 8.40
N GLU A 199 -26.74 61.16 9.39
CA GLU A 199 -25.32 60.77 9.33
C GLU A 199 -25.02 59.60 10.28
N PRO A 200 -24.21 58.60 9.84
CA PRO A 200 -23.71 57.56 10.73
C PRO A 200 -22.79 58.16 11.80
N ALA A 201 -23.06 57.86 13.07
CA ALA A 201 -22.22 58.29 14.18
C ALA A 201 -21.77 57.09 15.01
N SER A 202 -20.47 56.96 15.28
CA SER A 202 -19.97 55.91 16.18
C SER A 202 -20.42 56.15 17.62
N LEU A 203 -20.70 55.07 18.37
CA LEU A 203 -21.09 55.15 19.78
C LEU A 203 -20.03 55.88 20.62
N GLU A 204 -18.75 55.65 20.35
CA GLU A 204 -17.63 56.37 21.01
C GLU A 204 -17.71 57.89 20.82
N LYS A 205 -18.06 58.35 19.61
CA LYS A 205 -18.21 59.79 19.31
C LYS A 205 -19.41 60.37 20.07
N LEU A 206 -20.51 59.63 20.17
CA LEU A 206 -21.71 60.04 20.88
C LEU A 206 -21.52 60.10 22.39
N GLU A 207 -20.81 59.14 22.98
CA GLU A 207 -20.43 59.16 24.40
C GLU A 207 -19.59 60.40 24.74
N LYS A 208 -18.63 60.75 23.86
CA LYS A 208 -17.81 61.95 24.03
C LYS A 208 -18.64 63.23 23.92
N GLN A 209 -19.53 63.32 22.93
CA GLN A 209 -20.43 64.47 22.76
C GLN A 209 -21.43 64.62 23.91
N SER A 210 -21.85 63.52 24.52
CA SER A 210 -22.70 63.54 25.71
C SER A 210 -21.96 64.06 26.94
N LYS A 211 -20.70 63.63 27.16
CA LYS A 211 -19.83 64.19 28.21
C LYS A 211 -19.53 65.69 28.02
N GLU A 212 -19.49 66.17 26.78
CA GLU A 212 -19.34 67.58 26.42
C GLU A 212 -20.67 68.38 26.47
N GLY A 213 -21.79 67.75 26.83
CA GLY A 213 -23.11 68.39 26.94
C GLY A 213 -23.81 68.66 25.60
N LYS A 214 -23.24 68.21 24.47
CA LYS A 214 -23.76 68.42 23.11
C LYS A 214 -24.75 67.33 22.67
N PHE A 215 -24.87 66.23 23.42
CA PHE A 215 -25.80 65.14 23.13
C PHE A 215 -26.52 64.69 24.42
N SER A 216 -27.84 64.50 24.34
CA SER A 216 -28.65 64.17 25.51
C SER A 216 -28.27 62.80 26.10
N PRO A 217 -27.97 62.69 27.42
CA PRO A 217 -27.65 61.42 28.07
C PRO A 217 -28.80 60.40 28.01
N THR A 218 -30.05 60.86 28.10
CA THR A 218 -31.23 59.97 27.99
C THR A 218 -31.38 59.38 26.59
N ARG A 219 -31.10 60.18 25.55
CA ARG A 219 -31.13 59.72 24.15
C ARG A 219 -30.01 58.71 23.86
N LEU A 220 -28.88 58.84 24.55
CA LEU A 220 -27.76 57.89 24.46
C LEU A 220 -28.12 56.55 25.13
N ASP A 221 -28.77 56.57 26.29
CA ASP A 221 -29.23 55.34 26.99
C ASP A 221 -30.30 54.59 26.18
N GLU A 222 -31.25 55.32 25.55
CA GLU A 222 -32.24 54.73 24.64
C GLU A 222 -31.61 54.07 23.41
N LEU A 223 -30.60 54.70 22.82
CA LEU A 223 -29.82 54.14 21.71
C LEU A 223 -29.06 52.89 22.13
N GLY A 224 -28.45 52.89 23.33
CA GLY A 224 -27.77 51.72 23.89
C GLY A 224 -28.71 50.52 24.06
N ARG A 225 -29.90 50.74 24.63
CA ARG A 225 -30.91 49.67 24.79
C ARG A 225 -31.42 49.12 23.46
N LYS A 226 -31.63 49.98 22.46
CA LYS A 226 -32.00 49.54 21.10
C LYS A 226 -30.87 48.76 20.43
N TRP A 227 -29.63 49.18 20.63
CA TRP A 227 -28.46 48.49 20.09
C TRP A 227 -28.29 47.10 20.71
N ASP A 228 -28.48 46.97 22.02
CA ASP A 228 -28.43 45.68 22.72
C ASP A 228 -29.55 44.73 22.26
N SER A 229 -30.71 45.25 21.83
CA SER A 229 -31.79 44.41 21.28
C SER A 229 -31.55 43.93 19.85
N LEU A 230 -30.58 44.51 19.13
CA LEU A 230 -30.21 44.16 17.75
C LEU A 230 -29.01 43.20 17.68
N ARG A 231 -28.37 42.94 18.84
CA ARG A 231 -27.20 42.06 18.99
C ARG A 231 -27.60 40.62 19.28
#